data_AF-A0A951WQ64-F1
#
_entry.id   AF-A0A951WQ64-F1
#
_cell.length_a   1.000
_cell.length_b   1.000
_cell.length_c   1.000
_cell.angle_alpha   90.00
_cell.angle_beta   90.00
_cell.angle_gamma   90.00
#
_symmetry.space_group_name_H-M   'P 1'
#
loop_
_entity.id
_entity.type
_entity.pdbx_description
1 polymer ?
#
loop_
_entity_poly.entity_id
_entity_poly.type
_entity_poly.pdbx_seq_one_letter_code
_entity_poly.pdbx_strand_id
1 'polypeptide(L)'
;MSSTGNPKPADETPQAKRRGWGGIALAVILIALAVLIGTQILGVLYGLLFPPSPPLPDSFTLLQSTSPSYGVDDWLYASSEDACRVARDFERAGASCTIAPGICNSGFVQMEEPRAGSNVARCTGEFHWSIFAQRYYANIAAGYGDDQPTRVRIEREIFWTGVIPEAAPVQLSTPGLPPLSTPAP
;
A
#
# COMPACT_ATOMS: atom_id res chain seq x y z
N MET A 1 -71.75 39.04 -58.82
CA MET A 1 -71.14 37.71 -58.60
C MET A 1 -69.70 37.96 -58.16
N SER A 2 -69.44 37.96 -56.86
CA SER A 2 -68.11 38.19 -56.29
C SER A 2 -67.68 36.92 -55.57
N SER A 3 -66.65 36.28 -56.10
CA SER A 3 -66.08 35.03 -55.62
C SER A 3 -65.22 35.28 -54.39
N THR A 4 -65.71 34.91 -53.21
CA THR A 4 -64.94 34.84 -51.96
C THR A 4 -64.09 33.56 -51.97
N GLY A 5 -62.84 33.69 -52.41
CA GLY A 5 -61.83 32.65 -52.22
C GLY A 5 -61.47 32.54 -50.74
N ASN A 6 -61.75 31.39 -50.14
CA ASN A 6 -61.39 31.08 -48.77
C ASN A 6 -59.87 30.83 -48.69
N PRO A 7 -59.11 31.46 -47.76
CA PRO A 7 -57.69 31.16 -47.61
C PRO A 7 -57.51 29.75 -47.06
N LYS A 8 -56.65 28.98 -47.72
CA LYS A 8 -56.23 27.63 -47.30
C LYS A 8 -55.47 27.75 -45.97
N PRO A 9 -55.77 26.94 -44.94
CA PRO A 9 -54.95 26.95 -43.72
C PRO A 9 -53.53 26.55 -44.08
N ALA A 10 -52.55 27.30 -43.57
CA ALA A 10 -51.14 26.98 -43.72
C ALA A 10 -50.88 25.62 -43.07
N ASP A 11 -50.27 24.70 -43.81
CA ASP A 11 -49.79 23.44 -43.29
C ASP A 11 -48.78 23.72 -42.17
N GLU A 12 -49.21 23.54 -40.92
CA GLU A 12 -48.33 23.51 -39.76
C GLU A 12 -47.40 22.29 -39.89
N THR A 13 -46.21 22.50 -40.45
CA THR A 13 -45.20 21.44 -40.52
C THR A 13 -44.85 20.97 -39.09
N PRO A 14 -44.89 19.66 -38.79
CA PRO A 14 -44.58 19.14 -37.47
C PRO A 14 -43.05 19.07 -37.27
N GLN A 15 -42.38 20.22 -37.24
CA GLN A 15 -40.92 20.29 -37.03
C GLN A 15 -40.51 20.39 -35.55
N ALA A 16 -41.44 20.43 -34.60
CA ALA A 16 -41.11 20.69 -33.19
C ALA A 16 -40.67 19.45 -32.38
N LYS A 17 -40.95 18.21 -32.82
CA LYS A 17 -40.81 17.02 -31.94
C LYS A 17 -39.48 16.26 -32.03
N ARG A 18 -38.72 16.43 -33.13
CA ARG A 18 -37.47 15.68 -33.37
C ARG A 18 -36.23 16.32 -32.74
N ARG A 19 -36.33 17.60 -32.33
CA ARG A 19 -35.21 18.40 -31.78
C ARG A 19 -34.99 18.18 -30.27
N GLY A 20 -36.00 17.71 -29.53
CA GLY A 20 -35.89 17.43 -28.08
C GLY A 20 -35.11 16.16 -27.74
N TRP A 21 -35.24 15.11 -28.54
CA TRP A 21 -34.58 13.82 -28.29
C TRP A 21 -33.06 13.88 -28.42
N GLY A 22 -32.54 14.70 -29.35
CA GLY A 22 -31.10 14.92 -29.50
C GLY A 22 -30.49 15.60 -28.26
N GLY A 23 -31.19 16.57 -27.66
CA GLY A 23 -30.76 17.23 -26.43
C GLY A 23 -30.75 16.27 -25.23
N ILE A 24 -31.78 15.43 -25.10
CA ILE A 24 -31.83 14.41 -24.03
C ILE A 24 -30.70 13.39 -24.20
N ALA A 25 -30.46 12.89 -25.43
CA ALA A 25 -29.38 11.96 -25.69
C ALA A 25 -28.01 12.56 -25.35
N LEU A 26 -27.76 13.82 -25.73
CA LEU A 26 -26.53 14.53 -25.36
C LEU A 26 -26.38 14.69 -23.84
N ALA A 27 -27.45 15.07 -23.14
CA ALA A 27 -27.43 15.20 -21.68
C ALA A 27 -27.10 13.86 -21.00
N VAL A 28 -27.68 12.76 -21.46
CA VAL A 28 -27.37 11.41 -20.96
C VAL A 28 -25.91 11.05 -21.20
N ILE A 29 -25.36 11.33 -22.38
CA ILE A 29 -23.95 11.10 -22.69
C ILE A 29 -23.04 11.92 -21.77
N LEU A 30 -23.35 13.20 -21.55
CA LEU A 30 -22.56 14.07 -20.67
C LEU A 30 -22.60 13.60 -19.22
N ILE A 31 -23.77 13.16 -18.72
CA ILE A 31 -23.90 12.60 -17.37
C ILE A 31 -23.09 11.31 -17.27
N ALA A 32 -23.19 10.40 -18.24
CA ALA A 32 -22.41 9.17 -18.25
C ALA A 32 -20.91 9.46 -18.24
N LEU A 33 -20.44 10.42 -19.04
CA LEU A 33 -19.04 10.85 -19.06
C LEU A 33 -18.61 11.45 -17.72
N ALA A 34 -19.45 12.29 -17.11
CA ALA A 34 -19.17 12.88 -15.79
C ALA A 34 -19.08 11.81 -14.69
N VAL A 35 -19.96 10.80 -14.71
CA VAL A 35 -19.90 9.67 -13.78
C VAL A 35 -18.62 8.86 -14.00
N LEU A 36 -18.28 8.54 -15.25
CA LEU A 36 -17.04 7.82 -15.56
C LEU A 36 -15.80 8.56 -15.03
N ILE A 37 -15.67 9.86 -15.32
CA ILE A 37 -14.56 10.67 -14.82
C ILE A 37 -14.60 10.77 -13.29
N GLY A 38 -15.78 10.98 -12.71
CA GLY A 38 -15.98 11.07 -11.27
C GLY A 38 -15.51 9.81 -10.53
N THR A 39 -15.80 8.63 -11.07
CA THR A 39 -15.35 7.36 -10.46
C THR A 39 -13.82 7.23 -10.41
N GLN A 40 -13.11 7.72 -11.43
CA GLN A 40 -11.64 7.68 -11.44
C GLN A 40 -11.05 8.61 -10.36
N ILE A 41 -11.60 9.83 -10.24
CA ILE A 41 -11.13 10.81 -9.24
C ILE A 41 -11.42 10.31 -7.82
N LEU A 42 -12.62 9.77 -7.59
CA LEU A 42 -13.00 9.22 -6.28
C LEU A 42 -12.11 8.04 -5.87
N GLY A 43 -11.71 7.18 -6.81
CA GLY A 43 -10.79 6.08 -6.52
C GLY A 43 -9.41 6.54 -6.05
N VAL A 44 -8.84 7.56 -6.70
CA VAL A 44 -7.56 8.17 -6.29
C VAL A 44 -7.69 8.86 -4.93
N LEU A 45 -8.75 9.65 -4.73
CA LEU A 45 -9.00 10.35 -3.46
C LEU A 45 -9.20 9.36 -2.31
N TYR A 46 -9.90 8.25 -2.57
CA TYR A 46 -10.07 7.19 -1.58
C TYR A 46 -8.73 6.56 -1.18
N GLY A 47 -7.88 6.23 -2.16
CA GLY A 47 -6.55 5.69 -1.89
C GLY A 47 -5.60 6.67 -1.16
N LEU A 48 -5.81 7.97 -1.34
CA LEU A 48 -5.08 9.02 -0.63
C LEU A 48 -5.50 9.13 0.85
N LEU A 49 -6.79 8.98 1.13
CA LEU A 49 -7.35 9.09 2.49
C LEU A 49 -7.24 7.79 3.28
N PHE A 50 -7.32 6.64 2.61
CA PHE A 50 -7.33 5.32 3.22
C PHE A 50 -6.33 4.40 2.52
N PRO A 51 -5.03 4.63 2.73
CA PRO A 51 -4.00 3.76 2.17
C PRO A 51 -4.13 2.34 2.77
N PRO A 52 -3.98 1.29 1.94
CA PRO A 52 -4.13 -0.09 2.39
C PRO A 52 -3.10 -0.44 3.47
N SER A 53 -3.56 -1.14 4.50
CA SER A 53 -2.69 -1.64 5.55
C SER A 53 -1.84 -2.80 5.04
N PRO A 54 -0.60 -2.97 5.56
CA PRO A 54 0.16 -4.20 5.37
C PRO A 54 -0.65 -5.42 5.85
N PRO A 55 -0.44 -6.61 5.26
CA PRO A 55 -1.07 -7.83 5.76
C PRO A 55 -0.60 -8.10 7.19
N LEU A 56 -1.55 -8.26 8.10
CA LEU A 56 -1.33 -8.50 9.52
C LEU A 56 -1.98 -9.84 9.90
N PRO A 57 -1.26 -10.75 10.57
CA PRO A 57 -1.87 -11.93 11.18
C PRO A 57 -2.86 -11.55 12.29
N ASP A 58 -3.94 -12.33 12.45
CA ASP A 58 -5.00 -12.05 13.45
C ASP A 58 -4.52 -12.08 14.90
N SER A 59 -3.37 -12.71 15.17
CA SER A 59 -2.78 -12.86 16.50
C SER A 59 -2.06 -11.61 17.02
N PHE A 60 -2.11 -10.50 16.28
CA PHE A 60 -1.34 -9.31 16.59
C PHE A 60 -2.14 -8.33 17.47
N THR A 61 -1.53 -7.91 18.57
CA THR A 61 -2.06 -6.85 19.44
C THR A 61 -1.24 -5.58 19.24
N LEU A 62 -1.89 -4.47 18.88
CA LEU A 62 -1.22 -3.18 18.72
C LEU A 62 -0.75 -2.65 20.09
N LEU A 63 0.52 -2.28 20.18
CA LEU A 63 1.11 -1.67 21.38
C LEU A 63 1.35 -0.17 21.19
N GLN A 64 1.85 0.20 20.02
CA GLN A 64 2.24 1.58 19.70
C GLN A 64 2.01 1.86 18.23
N SER A 65 1.62 3.09 17.92
CA SER A 65 1.50 3.60 16.55
C SER A 65 2.02 5.03 16.51
N THR A 66 2.89 5.32 15.54
CA THR A 66 3.40 6.66 15.25
C THR A 66 3.44 6.88 13.74
N SER A 67 3.32 8.13 13.30
CA SER A 67 3.47 8.51 11.89
C SER A 67 4.55 9.60 11.83
N PRO A 68 5.83 9.22 11.70
CA PRO A 68 6.95 10.16 11.83
C PRO A 68 6.99 11.23 10.73
N SER A 69 6.45 10.91 9.56
CA SER A 69 6.34 11.84 8.42
C SER A 69 5.14 11.49 7.54
N TYR A 70 4.81 12.38 6.60
CA TYR A 70 3.69 12.17 5.70
C TYR A 70 3.91 10.95 4.79
N GLY A 71 3.00 9.98 4.85
CA GLY A 71 3.10 8.74 4.10
C GLY A 71 4.05 7.70 4.72
N VAL A 72 4.55 7.94 5.93
CA VAL A 72 5.34 6.96 6.69
C VAL A 72 4.64 6.65 8.00
N ASP A 73 4.46 5.36 8.27
CA ASP A 73 3.83 4.85 9.49
C ASP A 73 4.73 3.82 10.16
N ASP A 74 4.77 3.85 11.49
CA ASP A 74 5.47 2.87 12.33
C ASP A 74 4.47 2.32 13.35
N TRP A 75 4.30 1.00 13.35
CA TRP A 75 3.48 0.30 14.32
C TRP A 75 4.30 -0.76 15.03
N LEU A 76 4.13 -0.84 16.35
CA LEU A 76 4.66 -1.91 17.17
C LEU A 76 3.52 -2.83 17.60
N TYR A 77 3.62 -4.10 17.21
CA TYR A 77 2.70 -5.16 17.57
C TYR A 77 3.35 -6.16 18.52
N ALA A 78 2.50 -6.80 19.31
CA ALA A 78 2.79 -8.01 20.03
C ALA A 78 2.13 -9.21 19.38
N SER A 79 2.75 -10.37 19.47
CA SER A 79 2.13 -11.63 19.04
C SER A 79 2.36 -12.71 20.08
N SER A 80 1.32 -13.52 20.31
CA SER A 80 1.40 -14.76 21.12
C SER A 80 2.07 -15.91 20.35
N GLU A 81 2.54 -15.65 19.13
CA GLU A 81 3.18 -16.62 18.27
C GLU A 81 4.70 -16.56 18.33
N ASP A 82 5.35 -17.69 18.04
CA ASP A 82 6.80 -17.73 17.86
C ASP A 82 7.25 -16.89 16.64
N ALA A 83 8.40 -16.24 16.77
CA ALA A 83 8.93 -15.33 15.77
C ALA A 83 9.18 -15.98 14.41
N CYS A 84 9.57 -17.26 14.38
CA CYS A 84 9.77 -18.00 13.13
C CYS A 84 8.44 -18.37 12.48
N ARG A 85 7.38 -18.62 13.25
CA ARG A 85 6.02 -18.76 12.70
C ARG A 85 5.55 -17.45 12.07
N VAL A 86 5.72 -16.35 12.79
CA VAL A 86 5.37 -15.01 12.29
C VAL A 86 6.08 -14.68 10.99
N ALA A 87 7.40 -14.95 10.90
CA ALA A 87 8.16 -14.72 9.67
C ALA A 87 7.59 -15.51 8.48
N ARG A 88 7.26 -16.78 8.68
CA ARG A 88 6.64 -17.62 7.63
C ARG A 88 5.26 -17.12 7.21
N ASP A 89 4.47 -16.54 8.11
CA ASP A 89 3.17 -16.00 7.76
C ASP A 89 3.28 -14.74 6.89
N PHE A 90 4.31 -13.91 7.13
CA PHE A 90 4.65 -12.82 6.20
C PHE A 90 5.12 -13.35 4.83
N GLU A 91 5.95 -14.39 4.78
CA GLU A 91 6.34 -15.02 3.51
C GLU A 91 5.14 -15.56 2.73
N ARG A 92 4.20 -16.21 3.43
CA ARG A 92 2.95 -16.72 2.83
C ARG A 92 2.05 -15.60 2.32
N ALA A 93 2.09 -14.44 2.97
CA ALA A 93 1.41 -13.22 2.53
C ALA A 93 2.11 -12.52 1.34
N GLY A 94 3.24 -13.07 0.85
CA GLY A 94 3.96 -12.57 -0.31
C GLY A 94 5.14 -11.64 0.02
N ALA A 95 5.55 -11.54 1.29
CA ALA A 95 6.77 -10.81 1.66
C ALA A 95 8.04 -11.62 1.36
N SER A 96 9.15 -10.92 1.13
CA SER A 96 10.50 -11.50 1.10
C SER A 96 11.14 -11.34 2.47
N CYS A 97 11.49 -12.45 3.14
CA CYS A 97 12.05 -12.42 4.48
C CYS A 97 13.54 -12.79 4.50
N THR A 98 14.34 -11.94 5.16
CA THR A 98 15.71 -12.27 5.56
C THR A 98 15.69 -12.73 7.01
N ILE A 99 15.92 -14.02 7.24
CA ILE A 99 15.94 -14.63 8.58
C ILE A 99 17.38 -14.71 9.08
N ALA A 100 17.60 -14.40 10.36
CA ALA A 100 18.89 -14.55 11.00
C ALA A 100 19.33 -16.04 11.01
N PRO A 101 20.59 -16.33 10.65
CA PRO A 101 21.07 -17.70 10.52
C PRO A 101 20.99 -18.44 11.85
N GLY A 102 20.45 -19.66 11.84
CA GLY A 102 20.40 -20.56 13.00
C GLY A 102 19.24 -20.34 13.97
N ILE A 103 18.42 -19.29 13.81
CA ILE A 103 17.29 -19.03 14.72
C ILE A 103 16.04 -19.84 14.34
N CYS A 104 15.76 -19.99 13.04
CA CYS A 104 14.54 -20.66 12.56
C CYS A 104 14.79 -22.03 11.90
N ASN A 105 15.97 -22.63 12.11
CA ASN A 105 16.31 -23.95 11.56
C ASN A 105 16.15 -25.04 12.62
N SER A 106 15.54 -26.16 12.24
CA SER A 106 15.34 -27.35 13.09
C SER A 106 16.57 -28.27 13.21
N GLY A 107 17.74 -27.84 12.71
CA GLY A 107 18.95 -28.66 12.65
C GLY A 107 19.96 -28.36 13.78
N PHE A 108 20.23 -29.39 14.60
CA PHE A 108 21.34 -29.72 15.54
C PHE A 108 22.11 -28.65 16.33
N VAL A 109 22.04 -27.36 16.01
CA VAL A 109 22.58 -26.28 16.84
C VAL A 109 21.37 -25.54 17.37
N GLN A 110 20.82 -26.00 18.50
CA GLN A 110 19.96 -25.13 19.29
C GLN A 110 20.82 -23.94 19.73
N MET A 111 20.67 -22.81 19.04
CA MET A 111 21.19 -21.56 19.56
C MET A 111 20.44 -21.23 20.85
N GLU A 112 21.17 -20.59 21.77
CA GLU A 112 20.66 -20.05 23.03
C GLU A 112 19.34 -19.31 22.80
N GLU A 113 18.38 -19.45 23.73
CA GLU A 113 17.09 -18.76 23.63
C GLU A 113 17.31 -17.28 23.31
N PRO A 114 16.57 -16.70 22.34
CA PRO A 114 16.76 -15.31 21.98
C PRO A 114 16.60 -14.42 23.20
N ARG A 115 17.60 -13.59 23.50
CA ARG A 115 17.47 -12.55 24.54
C ARG A 115 16.34 -11.60 24.14
N ALA A 116 15.67 -11.01 25.12
CA ALA A 116 14.63 -10.01 24.88
C ALA A 116 15.09 -8.93 23.89
N GLY A 117 14.35 -8.78 22.79
CA GLY A 117 14.67 -7.82 21.73
C GLY A 117 15.66 -8.32 20.67
N SER A 118 15.98 -9.61 20.65
CA SER A 118 16.81 -10.18 19.59
C SER A 118 16.06 -10.19 18.27
N ASN A 119 16.60 -9.52 17.25
CA ASN A 119 16.04 -9.52 15.90
C ASN A 119 16.17 -10.91 15.27
N VAL A 120 15.04 -11.48 14.86
CA VAL A 120 14.94 -12.81 14.27
C VAL A 120 14.86 -12.75 12.76
N ALA A 121 14.05 -11.84 12.22
CA ALA A 121 13.84 -11.71 10.78
C ALA A 121 13.43 -10.29 10.40
N ARG A 122 13.73 -9.93 9.15
CA ARG A 122 13.18 -8.75 8.49
C ARG A 122 12.45 -9.18 7.23
N CYS A 123 11.16 -8.91 7.16
CA CYS A 123 10.33 -9.17 6.00
C CYS A 123 9.99 -7.89 5.27
N THR A 124 10.12 -7.90 3.95
CA THR A 124 9.79 -6.75 3.08
C THR A 124 8.69 -7.15 2.12
N GLY A 125 7.62 -6.37 2.08
CA GLY A 125 6.57 -6.55 1.09
C GLY A 125 6.32 -5.25 0.33
N GLU A 126 6.00 -5.40 -0.95
CA GLU A 126 5.74 -4.30 -1.87
C GLU A 126 4.45 -4.57 -2.63
N PHE A 127 3.64 -3.53 -2.81
CA PHE A 127 2.45 -3.64 -3.64
C PHE A 127 1.96 -2.27 -4.14
N HIS A 128 1.15 -2.34 -5.20
CA HIS A 128 0.58 -1.17 -5.86
C HIS A 128 -0.93 -1.11 -5.61
N TRP A 129 -1.47 0.09 -5.44
CA TRP A 129 -2.91 0.35 -5.44
C TRP A 129 -3.20 1.66 -6.17
N SER A 130 -4.15 1.63 -7.10
CA SER A 130 -4.44 2.78 -7.96
C SER A 130 -3.16 3.25 -8.68
N ILE A 131 -2.79 4.53 -8.55
CA ILE A 131 -1.56 5.14 -9.09
C ILE A 131 -0.40 5.17 -8.08
N PHE A 132 -0.60 4.61 -6.88
CA PHE A 132 0.36 4.66 -5.78
C PHE A 132 1.01 3.29 -5.55
N ALA A 133 2.12 3.32 -4.84
CA ALA A 133 2.84 2.12 -4.44
C ALA A 133 3.26 2.22 -2.96
N GLN A 134 3.51 1.08 -2.31
CA GLN A 134 4.01 1.02 -0.95
C GLN A 134 5.04 -0.05 -0.82
N ARG A 135 5.91 0.20 0.13
CA ARG A 135 6.78 -0.80 0.73
C ARG A 135 6.51 -0.83 2.21
N TYR A 136 6.50 -2.03 2.78
CA TYR A 136 6.53 -2.19 4.22
C TYR A 136 7.68 -3.09 4.64
N TYR A 137 8.20 -2.84 5.85
CA TYR A 137 9.20 -3.65 6.52
C TYR A 137 8.62 -4.15 7.84
N ALA A 138 8.56 -5.46 8.02
CA ALA A 138 8.25 -6.08 9.30
C ALA A 138 9.55 -6.57 9.94
N ASN A 139 10.00 -5.86 10.97
CA ASN A 139 11.13 -6.26 11.82
C ASN A 139 10.59 -7.12 12.98
N ILE A 140 10.98 -8.38 13.00
CA ILE A 140 10.48 -9.38 13.96
C ILE A 140 11.55 -9.63 15.01
N ALA A 141 11.19 -9.47 16.28
CA ALA A 141 12.08 -9.70 17.42
C ALA A 141 11.45 -10.68 18.43
N ALA A 142 12.29 -11.50 19.05
CA ALA A 142 11.88 -12.52 20.04
C ALA A 142 12.44 -12.22 21.44
N GLY A 143 12.13 -13.11 22.38
CA GLY A 143 12.62 -13.08 23.77
C GLY A 143 11.79 -12.20 24.70
N TYR A 144 10.56 -11.85 24.31
CA TYR A 144 9.63 -11.13 25.17
C TYR A 144 8.85 -12.12 26.06
N GLY A 145 8.03 -11.61 26.99
CA GLY A 145 7.36 -12.45 28.00
C GLY A 145 6.48 -13.57 27.42
N ASP A 146 6.21 -14.58 28.25
CA ASP A 146 5.67 -15.89 27.83
C ASP A 146 4.35 -15.82 27.03
N ASP A 147 3.46 -14.88 27.35
CA ASP A 147 2.16 -14.74 26.67
C ASP A 147 2.27 -14.06 25.30
N GLN A 148 3.32 -13.27 25.08
CA GLN A 148 3.56 -12.49 23.86
C GLN A 148 5.06 -12.49 23.55
N PRO A 149 5.63 -13.65 23.15
CA PRO A 149 7.08 -13.83 23.04
C PRO A 149 7.69 -13.03 21.89
N THR A 150 6.86 -12.56 20.95
CA THR A 150 7.27 -11.86 19.74
C THR A 150 6.78 -10.43 19.69
N ARG A 151 7.67 -9.52 19.31
CA ARG A 151 7.31 -8.15 18.90
C ARG A 151 7.58 -7.98 17.43
N VAL A 152 6.69 -7.28 16.75
CA VAL A 152 6.83 -6.95 15.33
C VAL A 152 6.71 -5.46 15.16
N ARG A 153 7.77 -4.82 14.67
CA ARG A 153 7.71 -3.44 14.24
C ARG A 153 7.47 -3.39 12.74
N ILE A 154 6.36 -2.80 12.34
CA ILE A 154 5.99 -2.62 10.93
C ILE A 154 6.16 -1.16 10.57
N GLU A 155 7.08 -0.91 9.64
CA GLU A 155 7.30 0.39 9.02
C GLU A 155 6.68 0.36 7.63
N ARG A 156 5.79 1.29 7.30
CA ARG A 156 5.20 1.45 5.96
C ARG A 156 5.64 2.79 5.38
N GLU A 157 5.98 2.78 4.10
CA GLU A 157 6.20 3.99 3.30
C GLU A 157 5.30 3.95 2.06
N ILE A 158 4.63 5.08 1.79
CA ILE A 158 3.78 5.31 0.63
C ILE A 158 4.53 6.15 -0.41
N PHE A 159 4.67 5.59 -1.60
CA PHE A 159 5.23 6.25 -2.77
C PHE A 159 4.11 6.87 -3.59
N TRP A 160 3.85 8.15 -3.34
CA TRP A 160 2.79 8.94 -4.02
C TRP A 160 2.98 9.09 -5.52
N THR A 161 4.18 8.83 -6.04
CA THR A 161 4.49 8.82 -7.47
C THR A 161 4.24 7.46 -8.12
N GLY A 162 3.96 6.42 -7.33
CA GLY A 162 3.85 5.04 -7.78
C GLY A 162 5.19 4.35 -8.05
N VAL A 163 6.32 5.05 -7.87
CA VAL A 163 7.66 4.48 -8.10
C VAL A 163 8.29 4.09 -6.78
N ILE A 164 8.55 2.80 -6.60
CA ILE A 164 9.30 2.30 -5.46
C ILE A 164 10.81 2.34 -5.81
N PRO A 165 11.63 3.14 -5.10
CA PRO A 165 13.07 3.15 -5.33
C PRO A 165 13.70 1.82 -4.89
N GLU A 166 14.74 1.38 -5.58
CA GLU A 166 15.58 0.25 -5.14
C GLU A 166 16.00 0.49 -3.68
N ALA A 167 15.90 -0.54 -2.83
CA ALA A 167 16.38 -0.42 -1.46
C ALA A 167 17.87 -0.05 -1.49
N ALA A 168 18.24 1.01 -0.77
CA ALA A 168 19.65 1.39 -0.69
C ALA A 168 20.44 0.18 -0.18
N PRO A 169 21.56 -0.19 -0.84
CA PRO A 169 22.40 -1.26 -0.32
C PRO A 169 22.78 -0.89 1.11
N VAL A 170 22.63 -1.83 2.04
CA VAL A 170 23.10 -1.68 3.42
C VAL A 170 24.60 -1.44 3.31
N GLN A 171 25.02 -0.18 3.40
CA GLN A 171 26.40 0.20 3.55
C GLN A 171 26.81 -0.36 4.91
N LEU A 172 27.40 -1.56 4.90
CA LEU A 172 28.16 -2.06 6.03
C LEU A 172 29.25 -1.02 6.25
N SER A 173 29.01 -0.10 7.19
CA SER A 173 30.03 0.82 7.66
C SER A 173 31.11 -0.04 8.29
N THR A 174 32.10 -0.42 7.50
CA THR A 174 33.32 -1.06 7.97
C THR A 174 33.88 -0.12 9.04
N PRO A 175 33.96 -0.54 10.32
CA PRO A 175 34.59 0.26 11.35
C PRO A 175 36.03 0.53 10.90
N GLY A 176 36.41 1.81 10.92
CA GLY A 176 37.60 2.33 10.26
C GLY A 176 38.84 1.46 10.38
N LEU A 177 39.35 1.00 9.23
CA LEU A 177 40.78 0.75 9.11
C LEU A 177 41.46 2.12 9.10
N PRO A 178 42.39 2.40 10.03
CA PRO A 178 43.23 3.58 9.90
C PRO A 178 43.99 3.50 8.57
N PRO A 179 44.23 4.63 7.88
CA PRO A 179 44.99 4.62 6.65
C PRO A 179 46.37 4.00 6.92
N LEU A 180 46.72 2.97 6.15
CA LEU A 180 48.08 2.44 6.09
C LEU A 180 48.99 3.59 5.68
N SER A 181 49.74 4.13 6.65
CA SER A 181 50.84 5.04 6.41
C SER A 181 51.87 4.33 5.53
N THR A 182 51.95 4.72 4.26
CA THR A 182 53.01 4.31 3.35
C THR A 182 54.34 4.81 3.92
N PRO A 183 55.37 3.97 4.07
CA PRO A 183 56.71 4.49 4.38
C PRO A 183 57.21 5.28 3.17
N ALA A 184 57.60 6.53 3.42
CA ALA A 184 58.23 7.37 2.42
C ALA A 184 59.64 6.82 2.07
N PRO A 185 60.10 7.01 0.81
CA PRO A 185 61.43 6.59 0.37
C PRO A 185 62.57 7.40 1.00
#